data_AF-B4P346-F1
#
_entry.id   AF-B4P346-F1
#
_cell.length_a   1.000
_cell.length_b   1.000
_cell.length_c   1.000
_cell.angle_alpha   90.00
_cell.angle_beta   90.00
_cell.angle_gamma   90.00
#
_symmetry.space_group_name_H-M   'P 1'
#
loop_
_entity.id
_entity.type
_entity.pdbx_description
1 polymer ?
#
loop_
_entity_poly.entity_id
_entity_poly.type
_entity_poly.pdbx_seq_one_letter_code
_entity_poly.pdbx_strand_id
1 'polypeptide(L)'
;MLSVTRSAPNFSVRSVGSYSSKSHFEANPSQQESQFSDRERFVEVATSINHFPTRRKPSTCIFRIYVCLLLVGQVILASLQWLGSTYRWRPELSAANRSLSVLLLLLSWINMTLAFMGFRRLQFTFPLNWIIFGCIFESLTLLVVCLHILEQDLTWPFVLIGMGVLVVYTLLGLWVPGFLTAELWILVLASLVVFLVSTVALGVRLEMRYYVPASVCLVFFGPWAMYNSQKLFLRHKRSGYVAHQYLEASARMFINYACTVSGIIFAHRFSVDTLDAHR
;
A
#
# COMPACT_ATOMS: atom_id res chain seq x y z
N MET A 1 13.98 -35.67 40.06
CA MET A 1 13.50 -35.62 38.67
C MET A 1 13.18 -34.17 38.32
N LEU A 2 14.02 -33.60 37.45
CA LEU A 2 13.88 -32.42 36.58
C LEU A 2 13.07 -31.19 37.07
N SER A 3 13.81 -30.22 37.61
CA SER A 3 13.51 -28.79 37.54
C SER A 3 14.04 -28.26 36.21
N VAL A 4 13.18 -27.68 35.37
CA VAL A 4 13.57 -26.98 34.13
C VAL A 4 13.24 -25.51 34.31
N THR A 5 14.25 -24.75 34.72
CA THR A 5 14.25 -23.29 34.72
C THR A 5 14.52 -22.76 33.31
N ARG A 6 13.74 -21.74 32.94
CA ARG A 6 13.86 -20.92 31.73
C ARG A 6 15.29 -20.40 31.52
N SER A 7 15.80 -20.49 30.30
CA SER A 7 16.91 -19.65 29.82
C SER A 7 16.49 -18.95 28.52
N ALA A 8 16.54 -17.62 28.54
CA ALA A 8 16.37 -16.77 27.38
C ALA A 8 17.66 -16.79 26.53
N PRO A 9 17.59 -16.64 25.19
CA PRO A 9 18.79 -16.55 24.37
C PRO A 9 19.46 -15.18 24.53
N ASN A 10 20.73 -15.21 24.93
CA ASN A 10 21.64 -14.05 24.99
C ASN A 10 21.77 -13.39 23.61
N PHE A 11 21.30 -12.14 23.49
CA PHE A 11 21.57 -11.26 22.36
C PHE A 11 22.82 -10.44 22.66
N SER A 12 23.96 -10.81 22.05
CA SER A 12 25.14 -9.96 22.01
C SER A 12 24.91 -8.81 21.03
N VAL A 13 24.79 -7.62 21.59
CA VAL A 13 24.71 -6.34 20.87
C VAL A 13 26.12 -6.00 20.38
N ARG A 14 26.41 -6.15 19.09
CA ARG A 14 27.54 -5.45 18.45
C ARG A 14 27.11 -4.04 18.10
N SER A 15 27.49 -3.10 18.96
CA SER A 15 27.50 -1.66 18.68
C SER A 15 28.46 -1.38 17.53
N VAL A 16 27.93 -1.02 16.36
CA VAL A 16 28.75 -0.44 15.29
C VAL A 16 28.99 1.02 15.67
N GLY A 17 30.21 1.28 16.13
CA GLY A 17 30.69 2.60 16.49
C GLY A 17 30.60 3.58 15.33
N SER A 18 30.07 4.76 15.65
CA SER A 18 30.22 6.00 14.90
C SER A 18 31.71 6.31 14.69
N TYR A 19 32.14 6.49 13.43
CA TYR A 19 33.29 7.35 13.14
C TYR A 19 32.99 8.23 11.93
N SER A 20 32.62 9.46 12.25
CA SER A 20 32.87 10.66 11.47
C SER A 20 34.21 11.24 11.94
N SER A 21 35.16 11.46 11.04
CA SER A 21 35.93 12.71 10.96
C SER A 21 36.88 12.66 9.78
N LYS A 22 36.72 13.62 8.86
CA LYS A 22 37.79 14.04 7.94
C LYS A 22 38.74 14.93 8.75
N SER A 23 40.01 14.59 8.79
CA SER A 23 41.07 15.56 9.07
C SER A 23 42.29 15.25 8.20
N HIS A 24 42.52 16.14 7.24
CA HIS A 24 43.83 16.38 6.65
C HIS A 24 44.81 16.71 7.76
N PHE A 25 45.96 16.03 7.79
CA PHE A 25 47.21 16.61 8.26
C PHE A 25 48.37 15.92 7.52
N GLU A 26 49.10 16.72 6.75
CA GLU A 26 50.38 16.35 6.15
C GLU A 26 51.44 16.18 7.24
N ALA A 27 52.29 15.16 7.10
CA ALA A 27 53.67 15.17 7.57
C ALA A 27 54.48 14.13 6.78
N ASN A 28 55.31 14.61 5.85
CA ASN A 28 56.47 13.87 5.36
C ASN A 28 57.63 14.13 6.33
N PRO A 29 58.45 13.12 6.64
CA PRO A 29 59.81 13.18 6.10
C PRO A 29 60.41 11.83 5.65
N SER A 30 60.98 11.88 4.45
CA SER A 30 62.22 11.25 3.94
C SER A 30 62.74 9.90 4.47
N GLN A 31 62.94 9.01 3.48
CA GLN A 31 64.13 8.19 3.18
C GLN A 31 64.33 6.80 3.83
N GLN A 32 64.13 5.81 2.94
CA GLN A 32 65.06 4.73 2.56
C GLN A 32 64.86 3.34 3.18
N GLU A 33 65.10 2.32 2.32
CA GLU A 33 65.05 0.87 2.54
C GLU A 33 63.62 0.27 2.54
N SER A 34 63.31 -0.81 1.83
CA SER A 34 64.05 -1.73 0.98
C SER A 34 63.01 -2.60 0.24
N GLN A 35 63.43 -3.24 -0.85
CA GLN A 35 62.68 -4.13 -1.75
C GLN A 35 62.11 -5.38 -1.06
N PHE A 36 61.15 -5.23 -0.15
CA PHE A 36 60.53 -6.38 0.56
C PHE A 36 58.99 -6.30 0.69
N SER A 37 58.31 -5.41 -0.03
CA SER A 37 56.86 -5.16 0.18
C SER A 37 55.91 -5.68 -0.92
N ASP A 38 56.40 -6.31 -2.00
CA ASP A 38 55.52 -6.80 -3.06
C ASP A 38 54.99 -8.22 -2.84
N ARG A 39 55.68 -9.03 -2.02
CA ARG A 39 55.26 -10.41 -1.74
C ARG A 39 54.22 -10.50 -0.62
N GLU A 40 54.26 -9.59 0.35
CA GLU A 40 53.27 -9.51 1.44
C GLU A 40 51.95 -8.90 0.95
N ARG A 41 52.01 -7.96 0.00
CA ARG A 41 50.83 -7.35 -0.62
C ARG A 41 50.02 -8.36 -1.45
N PHE A 42 50.66 -9.36 -2.05
CA PHE A 42 49.97 -10.45 -2.76
C PHE A 42 49.30 -11.47 -1.82
N VAL A 43 49.84 -11.66 -0.60
CA VAL A 43 49.25 -12.57 0.39
C VAL A 43 48.07 -11.93 1.13
N GLU A 44 48.10 -10.61 1.37
CA GLU A 44 46.94 -9.87 1.90
C GLU A 44 45.78 -9.74 0.89
N VAL A 45 46.08 -9.67 -0.41
CA VAL A 45 45.04 -9.70 -1.47
C VAL A 45 44.42 -11.10 -1.61
N ALA A 46 45.18 -12.17 -1.35
CA ALA A 46 44.66 -13.54 -1.39
C ALA A 46 43.89 -13.96 -0.12
N THR A 47 44.12 -13.29 1.02
CA THR A 47 43.47 -13.59 2.31
C THR A 47 42.35 -12.61 2.69
N SER A 48 42.22 -11.48 1.99
CA SER A 48 41.05 -10.61 2.08
C SER A 48 39.89 -11.13 1.22
N ILE A 49 39.35 -12.30 1.60
CA ILE A 49 37.97 -12.69 1.25
C ILE A 49 37.02 -11.79 2.06
N ASN A 50 37.05 -10.50 1.76
CA ASN A 50 36.00 -9.54 2.08
C ASN A 50 35.37 -9.07 0.76
N HIS A 51 35.12 -10.00 -0.16
CA HIS A 51 34.08 -9.76 -1.14
C HIS A 51 32.75 -9.86 -0.39
N PHE A 52 32.42 -8.80 0.36
CA PHE A 52 31.02 -8.53 0.68
C PHE A 52 30.31 -8.58 -0.66
N PRO A 53 29.31 -9.46 -0.85
CA PRO A 53 28.55 -9.45 -2.08
C PRO A 53 28.00 -8.04 -2.20
N THR A 54 28.44 -7.31 -3.23
CA THR A 54 27.87 -6.02 -3.61
C THR A 54 26.38 -6.21 -3.57
N ARG A 55 25.74 -5.66 -2.52
CA ARG A 55 24.35 -5.91 -2.17
C ARG A 55 23.55 -5.67 -3.45
N ARG A 56 23.13 -6.75 -4.15
CA ARG A 56 22.46 -6.63 -5.44
C ARG A 56 21.27 -5.71 -5.19
N LYS A 57 21.32 -4.49 -5.74
CA LYS A 57 20.21 -3.54 -5.62
C LYS A 57 19.01 -4.30 -6.19
N PRO A 58 17.96 -4.60 -5.39
CA PRO A 58 16.82 -5.32 -5.91
C PRO A 58 16.29 -4.53 -7.10
N SER A 59 16.06 -5.21 -8.22
CA SER A 59 15.66 -4.51 -9.43
C SER A 59 14.30 -3.85 -9.16
N THR A 60 14.26 -2.54 -9.39
CA THR A 60 13.10 -1.69 -9.08
C THR A 60 11.88 -2.10 -9.89
N CYS A 61 12.11 -2.68 -11.08
CA CYS A 61 11.10 -3.26 -11.95
C CYS A 61 10.44 -4.49 -11.33
N ILE A 62 11.22 -5.46 -10.83
CA ILE A 62 10.68 -6.69 -10.21
C ILE A 62 9.77 -6.36 -9.02
N PHE A 63 10.18 -5.41 -8.16
CA PHE A 63 9.35 -4.96 -7.05
C PHE A 63 7.98 -4.44 -7.52
N ARG A 64 7.97 -3.58 -8.55
CA ARG A 64 6.73 -3.01 -9.09
C ARG A 64 5.85 -4.08 -9.72
N ILE A 65 6.45 -5.02 -10.45
CA ILE A 65 5.74 -6.15 -11.04
C ILE A 65 5.05 -6.97 -9.94
N TYR A 66 5.73 -7.30 -8.84
CA TYR A 66 5.10 -8.01 -7.72
C TYR A 66 3.93 -7.24 -7.12
N VAL A 67 4.09 -5.92 -6.89
CA VAL A 67 3.00 -5.09 -6.36
C VAL A 67 1.81 -5.06 -7.31
N CYS A 68 2.03 -4.88 -8.62
CA CYS A 68 0.98 -4.86 -9.62
C CYS A 68 0.29 -6.22 -9.76
N LEU A 69 1.04 -7.33 -9.80
CA LEU A 69 0.47 -8.67 -9.88
C LEU A 69 -0.40 -8.98 -8.66
N LEU A 70 0.08 -8.65 -7.45
CA LEU A 70 -0.69 -8.80 -6.22
C LEU A 70 -1.95 -7.94 -6.25
N LEU A 71 -1.82 -6.67 -6.64
CA LEU A 71 -2.96 -5.76 -6.70
C LEU A 71 -4.03 -6.27 -7.68
N VAL A 72 -3.62 -6.70 -8.88
CA VAL A 72 -4.53 -7.29 -9.88
C VAL A 72 -5.22 -8.53 -9.32
N GLY A 73 -4.46 -9.44 -8.69
CA GLY A 73 -5.02 -10.63 -8.04
C GLY A 73 -6.03 -10.27 -6.96
N GLN A 74 -5.69 -9.34 -6.06
CA GLN A 74 -6.58 -8.87 -4.99
C GLN A 74 -7.85 -8.23 -5.54
N VAL A 75 -7.74 -7.35 -6.53
CA VAL A 75 -8.89 -6.68 -7.16
C VAL A 75 -9.81 -7.70 -7.82
N ILE A 76 -9.27 -8.66 -8.58
CA ILE A 76 -10.07 -9.70 -9.24
C ILE A 76 -10.77 -10.58 -8.21
N LEU A 77 -10.04 -11.09 -7.21
CA LEU A 77 -10.60 -11.97 -6.18
C LEU A 77 -11.67 -11.27 -5.35
N ALA A 78 -11.41 -10.05 -4.89
CA ALA A 78 -12.39 -9.27 -4.13
C ALA A 78 -13.63 -8.97 -4.97
N SER A 79 -13.45 -8.56 -6.24
CA SER A 79 -14.57 -8.28 -7.14
C SER A 79 -15.42 -9.52 -7.39
N LEU A 80 -14.79 -10.68 -7.61
CA LEU A 80 -15.50 -11.95 -7.76
C LEU A 80 -16.26 -12.34 -6.48
N GLN A 81 -15.64 -12.16 -5.32
CA GLN A 81 -16.25 -12.45 -4.02
C GLN A 81 -17.44 -11.53 -3.75
N TRP A 82 -17.32 -10.24 -4.05
CA TRP A 82 -18.38 -9.25 -3.96
C TRP A 82 -19.55 -9.59 -4.88
N LEU A 83 -19.28 -9.80 -6.17
CA LEU A 83 -20.31 -10.17 -7.15
C LEU A 83 -20.96 -11.51 -6.82
N GLY A 84 -20.17 -12.50 -6.40
CA GLY A 84 -20.66 -13.82 -6.00
C GLY A 84 -21.55 -13.75 -4.76
N SER A 85 -21.19 -12.93 -3.78
CA SER A 85 -22.01 -12.69 -2.58
C SER A 85 -23.34 -12.02 -2.95
N THR A 86 -23.32 -10.98 -3.78
CA THR A 86 -24.52 -10.22 -4.19
C THR A 86 -25.46 -11.04 -5.07
N TYR A 87 -24.94 -11.69 -6.12
CA TYR A 87 -25.77 -12.31 -7.15
C TYR A 87 -26.10 -13.78 -6.90
N ARG A 88 -25.24 -14.52 -6.18
CA ARG A 88 -25.39 -15.98 -6.02
C ARG A 88 -25.70 -16.41 -4.58
N TRP A 89 -24.95 -15.91 -3.60
CA TRP A 89 -25.10 -16.39 -2.22
C TRP A 89 -26.24 -15.68 -1.47
N ARG A 90 -26.36 -14.36 -1.59
CA ARG A 90 -27.36 -13.53 -0.90
C ARG A 90 -27.50 -13.88 0.58
N PRO A 91 -26.44 -13.71 1.40
CA PRO A 91 -26.47 -14.21 2.76
C PRO A 91 -27.44 -13.38 3.61
N GLU A 92 -28.37 -14.06 4.28
CA GLU A 92 -29.36 -13.42 5.15
C GLU A 92 -28.79 -13.29 6.56
N LEU A 93 -28.30 -12.10 6.91
CA LEU A 93 -27.90 -11.77 8.29
C LEU A 93 -28.94 -10.85 8.94
N SER A 94 -29.32 -11.18 10.17
CA SER A 94 -30.11 -10.25 11.00
C SER A 94 -29.35 -8.95 11.23
N ALA A 95 -30.07 -7.83 11.39
CA ALA A 95 -29.44 -6.51 11.55
C ALA A 95 -28.44 -6.46 12.73
N ALA A 96 -28.78 -7.12 13.85
CA ALA A 96 -27.92 -7.22 15.03
C ALA A 96 -26.67 -8.07 14.79
N ASN A 97 -26.82 -9.22 14.12
CA ASN A 97 -25.67 -10.08 13.78
C ASN A 97 -24.75 -9.39 12.77
N ARG A 98 -25.32 -8.62 11.84
CA ARG A 98 -24.58 -7.80 10.88
C ARG A 98 -23.76 -6.72 11.59
N SER A 99 -24.37 -5.91 12.46
CA SER A 99 -23.66 -4.84 13.16
C SER A 99 -22.51 -5.38 14.02
N LEU A 100 -22.72 -6.51 14.69
CA LEU A 100 -21.68 -7.18 15.45
C LEU A 100 -20.57 -7.71 14.53
N SER A 101 -20.92 -8.35 13.42
CA SER A 101 -19.94 -8.87 12.44
C SER A 101 -19.10 -7.76 11.81
N VAL A 102 -19.72 -6.64 11.44
CA VAL A 102 -19.05 -5.44 10.92
C VAL A 102 -18.07 -4.90 11.95
N LEU A 103 -18.48 -4.78 13.22
CA LEU A 103 -17.61 -4.28 14.28
C LEU A 103 -16.39 -5.20 14.49
N LEU A 104 -16.61 -6.52 14.57
CA LEU A 104 -15.53 -7.49 14.75
C LEU A 104 -14.57 -7.51 13.55
N LEU A 105 -15.09 -7.49 12.33
CA LEU A 105 -14.30 -7.47 11.10
C LEU A 105 -13.50 -6.17 11.00
N LEU A 106 -14.11 -5.02 11.32
CA LEU A 106 -13.43 -3.72 11.33
C LEU A 106 -12.30 -3.69 12.36
N LEU A 107 -12.57 -4.13 13.59
CA LEU A 107 -11.57 -4.13 14.65
C LEU A 107 -10.41 -5.08 14.34
N SER A 108 -10.72 -6.28 13.84
CA SER A 108 -9.74 -7.27 13.39
C SER A 108 -8.89 -6.70 12.25
N TRP A 109 -9.53 -6.12 11.24
CA TRP A 109 -8.86 -5.52 10.09
C TRP A 109 -7.93 -4.37 10.49
N ILE A 110 -8.40 -3.43 11.32
CA ILE A 110 -7.59 -2.30 11.81
C ILE A 110 -6.39 -2.82 12.60
N ASN A 111 -6.60 -3.75 13.53
CA ASN A 111 -5.54 -4.27 14.37
C ASN A 111 -4.46 -5.00 13.54
N MET A 112 -4.88 -5.86 12.62
CA MET A 112 -3.95 -6.55 11.72
C MET A 112 -3.21 -5.58 10.80
N THR A 113 -3.90 -4.57 10.27
CA THR A 113 -3.29 -3.56 9.39
C THR A 113 -2.27 -2.70 10.13
N LEU A 114 -2.59 -2.25 11.34
CA LEU A 114 -1.67 -1.48 12.18
C LEU A 114 -0.46 -2.33 12.59
N ALA A 115 -0.68 -3.59 12.99
CA ALA A 115 0.41 -4.49 13.33
C ALA A 115 1.34 -4.72 12.12
N PHE A 116 0.76 -4.94 10.94
CA PHE A 116 1.51 -5.20 9.71
C PHE A 116 2.27 -3.97 9.19
N MET A 117 1.66 -2.78 9.25
CA MET A 117 2.32 -1.54 8.84
C MET A 117 3.29 -0.99 9.90
N GLY A 118 3.04 -1.23 11.18
CA GLY A 118 3.83 -0.70 12.30
C GLY A 118 5.07 -1.55 12.61
N PHE A 119 4.98 -2.88 12.53
CA PHE A 119 6.08 -3.77 12.90
C PHE A 119 6.86 -4.27 11.70
N ARG A 120 7.99 -3.61 11.38
CA ARG A 120 8.91 -4.05 10.31
C ARG A 120 9.36 -5.51 10.45
N ARG A 121 9.55 -6.02 11.67
CA ARG A 121 9.93 -7.43 11.89
C ARG A 121 8.87 -8.39 11.34
N LEU A 122 7.58 -8.06 11.52
CA LEU A 122 6.46 -8.86 11.02
C LEU A 122 6.47 -8.97 9.50
N GLN A 123 6.85 -7.89 8.80
CA GLN A 123 6.95 -7.85 7.34
C GLN A 123 8.06 -8.77 6.80
N PHE A 124 9.12 -9.00 7.60
CA PHE A 124 10.27 -9.81 7.22
C PHE A 124 10.16 -11.28 7.62
N THR A 125 9.25 -11.64 8.53
CA THR A 125 9.07 -13.02 8.97
C THR A 125 8.20 -13.80 7.99
N PHE A 126 8.83 -14.46 7.03
CA PHE A 126 8.16 -15.47 6.20
C PHE A 126 7.94 -16.77 7.00
N PRO A 127 6.80 -17.48 6.88
CA PRO A 127 5.62 -17.21 6.02
C PRO A 127 4.55 -16.32 6.66
N LEU A 128 4.77 -15.89 7.91
CA LEU A 128 3.79 -15.17 8.73
C LEU A 128 3.33 -13.86 8.09
N ASN A 129 4.21 -13.15 7.38
CA ASN A 129 3.87 -11.94 6.64
C ASN A 129 2.76 -12.16 5.58
N TRP A 130 2.80 -13.28 4.85
CA TRP A 130 1.80 -13.62 3.84
C TRP A 130 0.47 -14.02 4.46
N ILE A 131 0.51 -14.73 5.59
CA ILE A 131 -0.72 -15.11 6.31
C ILE A 131 -1.44 -13.84 6.77
N ILE A 132 -0.72 -12.93 7.43
CA ILE A 132 -1.31 -11.67 7.91
C ILE A 132 -1.80 -10.81 6.76
N PHE A 133 -1.05 -10.74 5.66
CA PHE A 133 -1.49 -10.05 4.45
C PHE A 133 -2.80 -10.63 3.89
N GLY A 134 -2.92 -11.96 3.81
CA GLY A 134 -4.15 -12.65 3.43
C GLY A 134 -5.30 -12.35 4.39
N CYS A 135 -5.06 -12.36 5.70
CA CYS A 135 -6.06 -12.01 6.70
C CYS A 135 -6.55 -10.55 6.57
N ILE A 136 -5.66 -9.61 6.30
CA ILE A 136 -6.02 -8.19 6.06
C ILE A 136 -6.91 -8.08 4.81
N PHE A 137 -6.52 -8.76 3.74
CA PHE A 137 -7.29 -8.79 2.50
C PHE A 137 -8.69 -9.38 2.71
N GLU A 138 -8.78 -10.55 3.32
CA GLU A 138 -10.04 -11.27 3.50
C GLU A 138 -10.96 -10.52 4.46
N SER A 139 -10.44 -10.05 5.60
CA SER A 139 -11.23 -9.30 6.57
C SER A 139 -11.81 -8.02 5.98
N LEU A 140 -11.05 -7.29 5.16
CA LEU A 140 -11.57 -6.10 4.47
C LEU A 140 -12.63 -6.44 3.42
N THR A 141 -12.40 -7.50 2.65
CA THR A 141 -13.32 -7.94 1.61
C THR A 141 -14.66 -8.36 2.21
N LEU A 142 -14.63 -9.16 3.29
CA LEU A 142 -15.81 -9.56 4.05
C LEU A 142 -16.47 -8.38 4.76
N LEU A 143 -15.70 -7.42 5.27
CA LEU A 143 -16.25 -6.21 5.87
C LEU A 143 -17.10 -5.44 4.85
N VAL A 144 -16.60 -5.24 3.63
CA VAL A 144 -17.34 -4.58 2.54
C VAL A 144 -18.61 -5.36 2.20
N VAL A 145 -18.55 -6.69 2.13
CA VAL A 145 -19.74 -7.54 1.93
C VAL A 145 -20.74 -7.30 3.06
N CYS A 146 -20.34 -7.44 4.33
CA CYS A 146 -21.22 -7.30 5.48
C CYS A 146 -21.86 -5.91 5.59
N LEU A 147 -21.17 -4.85 5.17
CA LEU A 147 -21.73 -3.50 5.15
C LEU A 147 -22.91 -3.41 4.16
N HIS A 148 -22.79 -4.00 2.98
CA HIS A 148 -23.71 -3.79 1.86
C HIS A 148 -24.70 -4.93 1.61
N ILE A 149 -24.69 -5.96 2.46
CA ILE A 149 -25.42 -7.22 2.25
C ILE A 149 -26.95 -7.11 2.22
N LEU A 150 -27.55 -6.26 3.07
CA LEU A 150 -29.02 -6.20 3.22
C LEU A 150 -29.71 -5.59 2.02
N GLU A 151 -29.08 -4.62 1.35
CA GLU A 151 -29.71 -3.90 0.25
C GLU A 151 -29.14 -4.33 -1.12
N GLN A 152 -28.24 -5.33 -1.15
CA GLN A 152 -27.64 -5.89 -2.38
C GLN A 152 -26.99 -4.86 -3.32
N ASP A 153 -26.60 -3.69 -2.79
CA ASP A 153 -26.08 -2.58 -3.59
C ASP A 153 -24.66 -2.77 -4.09
N LEU A 154 -23.98 -3.84 -3.69
CA LEU A 154 -22.66 -4.21 -4.18
C LEU A 154 -22.77 -4.80 -5.59
N THR A 155 -23.17 -3.94 -6.53
CA THR A 155 -23.47 -4.25 -7.93
C THR A 155 -22.25 -4.02 -8.82
N TRP A 156 -22.25 -4.67 -9.99
CA TRP A 156 -21.14 -4.58 -10.95
C TRP A 156 -20.77 -3.15 -11.38
N PRO A 157 -21.68 -2.15 -11.52
CA PRO A 157 -21.30 -0.81 -11.93
C PRO A 157 -20.37 -0.12 -10.93
N PHE A 158 -20.62 -0.25 -9.62
CA PHE A 158 -19.76 0.37 -8.60
C PHE A 158 -18.37 -0.26 -8.56
N VAL A 159 -18.30 -1.58 -8.75
CA VAL A 159 -17.04 -2.31 -8.86
C VAL A 159 -16.24 -1.85 -10.08
N LEU A 160 -16.90 -1.69 -11.25
CA LEU A 160 -16.25 -1.17 -12.45
C LEU A 160 -15.76 0.28 -12.28
N ILE A 161 -16.57 1.15 -11.66
CA ILE A 161 -16.16 2.54 -11.39
C ILE A 161 -14.94 2.55 -10.47
N GLY A 162 -14.93 1.75 -9.41
CA GLY A 162 -13.78 1.61 -8.51
C GLY A 162 -12.52 1.13 -9.25
N MET A 163 -12.65 0.16 -10.15
CA MET A 163 -11.52 -0.29 -10.99
C MET A 163 -11.05 0.81 -11.95
N GLY A 164 -11.98 1.54 -12.57
CA GLY A 164 -11.68 2.66 -13.44
C GLY A 164 -10.90 3.75 -12.70
N VAL A 165 -11.35 4.13 -11.51
CA VAL A 165 -10.67 5.11 -10.65
C VAL A 165 -9.27 4.63 -10.28
N LEU A 166 -9.14 3.37 -9.85
CA LEU A 166 -7.84 2.79 -9.53
C LEU A 166 -6.89 2.86 -10.74
N VAL A 167 -7.32 2.42 -11.92
CA VAL A 167 -6.48 2.40 -13.13
C VAL A 167 -6.11 3.81 -13.58
N VAL A 168 -7.10 4.69 -13.76
CA VAL A 168 -6.91 6.05 -14.28
C VAL A 168 -6.02 6.86 -13.34
N TYR A 169 -6.31 6.89 -12.04
CA TYR A 169 -5.49 7.67 -11.09
C TYR A 169 -4.13 7.03 -10.81
N THR A 170 -3.98 5.70 -10.95
CA THR A 170 -2.66 5.08 -10.88
C THR A 170 -1.79 5.51 -12.06
N LEU A 171 -2.34 5.56 -13.27
CA LEU A 171 -1.65 6.04 -14.47
C LEU A 171 -1.33 7.55 -14.37
N LEU A 172 -2.26 8.37 -13.90
CA LEU A 172 -2.04 9.80 -13.66
C LEU A 172 -1.00 10.05 -12.55
N GLY A 173 -0.92 9.17 -11.56
CA GLY A 173 0.13 9.21 -10.54
C GLY A 173 1.51 8.85 -11.08
N LEU A 174 1.59 8.07 -12.16
CA LEU A 174 2.83 7.76 -12.85
C LEU A 174 3.33 8.95 -13.68
N TRP A 175 2.40 9.68 -14.29
CA TRP A 175 2.69 10.86 -15.09
C TRP A 175 2.70 12.12 -14.22
N VAL A 176 3.88 12.48 -13.70
CA VAL A 176 4.07 13.76 -13.00
C VAL A 176 4.89 14.70 -13.90
N PRO A 177 4.37 15.90 -14.23
CA PRO A 177 5.12 16.86 -15.03
C PRO A 177 6.41 17.27 -14.30
N GLY A 178 7.54 17.34 -15.02
CA GLY A 178 8.87 17.56 -14.42
C GLY A 178 9.03 18.91 -13.70
N PHE A 179 8.13 19.86 -13.92
CA PHE A 179 8.12 21.18 -13.29
C PHE A 179 7.21 21.29 -12.05
N LEU A 180 6.34 20.29 -11.78
CA LEU A 180 5.48 20.25 -10.61
C LEU A 180 6.03 19.32 -9.52
N THR A 181 5.82 19.70 -8.26
CA THR A 181 5.95 18.74 -7.17
C THR A 181 4.78 17.75 -7.20
N ALA A 182 5.01 16.54 -6.72
CA ALA A 182 4.03 15.46 -6.74
C ALA A 182 2.74 15.81 -5.94
N GLU A 183 2.88 16.53 -4.82
CA GLU A 183 1.75 17.04 -4.02
C GLU A 183 0.96 18.12 -4.77
N LEU A 184 1.66 19.05 -5.42
CA LEU A 184 1.02 20.11 -6.20
C LEU A 184 0.27 19.53 -7.39
N TRP A 185 0.81 18.48 -8.02
CA TRP A 185 0.14 17.77 -9.11
C TRP A 185 -1.16 17.11 -8.66
N ILE A 186 -1.19 16.50 -7.47
CA ILE A 186 -2.44 15.96 -6.90
C ILE A 186 -3.48 17.07 -6.70
N LEU A 187 -3.07 18.21 -6.12
CA LEU A 187 -3.97 19.34 -5.85
C LEU A 187 -4.55 19.95 -7.14
N VAL A 188 -3.71 20.16 -8.15
CA VAL A 188 -4.14 20.69 -9.45
C VAL A 188 -5.10 19.72 -10.14
N LEU A 189 -4.82 18.42 -10.08
CA LEU A 189 -5.69 17.43 -10.70
C LEU A 189 -7.02 17.30 -9.94
N ALA A 190 -7.01 17.35 -8.61
CA ALA A 190 -8.22 17.36 -7.81
C ALA A 190 -9.12 18.57 -8.16
N SER A 191 -8.55 19.77 -8.26
CA SER A 191 -9.33 20.97 -8.61
C SER A 191 -9.86 20.93 -10.05
N LEU A 192 -9.07 20.46 -11.00
CA LEU A 192 -9.49 20.30 -12.40
C LEU A 192 -10.62 19.27 -12.53
N VAL A 193 -10.54 18.16 -11.79
CA VAL A 193 -11.58 17.13 -11.80
C VAL A 193 -12.87 17.64 -11.17
N VAL A 194 -12.82 18.39 -10.07
CA VAL A 194 -14.02 19.04 -9.51
C VAL A 194 -14.67 19.95 -10.55
N PHE A 195 -13.88 20.81 -11.20
CA PHE A 195 -14.37 21.73 -12.21
C PHE A 195 -15.02 20.98 -13.40
N LEU A 196 -14.37 19.93 -13.91
CA LEU A 196 -14.91 19.10 -14.99
C LEU A 196 -16.22 18.41 -14.58
N VAL A 197 -16.25 17.79 -13.41
CA VAL A 197 -17.42 17.07 -12.90
C VAL A 197 -18.59 18.03 -12.71
N SER A 198 -18.37 19.21 -12.12
CA SER A 198 -19.41 20.23 -11.98
C SER A 198 -19.89 20.76 -13.34
N THR A 199 -18.98 20.99 -14.29
CA THR A 199 -19.34 21.45 -15.65
C THR A 199 -20.16 20.41 -16.40
N VAL A 200 -19.75 19.14 -16.37
CA VAL A 200 -20.48 18.02 -16.98
C VAL A 200 -21.85 17.83 -16.31
N ALA A 201 -21.90 17.92 -14.98
CA ALA A 201 -23.16 17.80 -14.24
C ALA A 201 -24.16 18.89 -14.64
N LEU A 202 -23.70 20.13 -14.81
CA LEU A 202 -24.52 21.24 -15.30
C LEU A 202 -24.95 21.03 -16.77
N GLY A 203 -24.05 20.56 -17.63
CA GLY A 203 -24.33 20.34 -19.05
C GLY A 203 -25.33 19.20 -19.32
N VAL A 204 -25.21 18.09 -18.59
CA VAL A 204 -26.03 16.88 -18.78
C VAL A 204 -27.27 16.88 -17.87
N ARG A 205 -27.40 17.85 -16.96
CA ARG A 205 -28.42 17.87 -15.90
C ARG A 205 -28.40 16.57 -15.08
N LEU A 206 -27.21 16.17 -14.66
CA LEU A 206 -27.01 14.93 -13.92
C LEU A 206 -27.79 14.97 -12.60
N GLU A 207 -28.56 13.91 -12.32
CA GLU A 207 -29.30 13.82 -11.07
C GLU A 207 -28.37 13.70 -9.86
N MET A 208 -28.77 14.31 -8.74
CA MET A 208 -27.93 14.39 -7.54
C MET A 208 -27.51 13.01 -7.01
N ARG A 209 -28.37 11.99 -7.18
CA ARG A 209 -28.10 10.58 -6.84
C ARG A 209 -26.84 9.99 -7.47
N TYR A 210 -26.43 10.49 -8.64
CA TYR A 210 -25.20 10.05 -9.32
C TYR A 210 -24.07 11.08 -9.22
N TYR A 211 -24.42 12.35 -9.08
CA TYR A 211 -23.44 13.43 -8.93
C TYR A 211 -22.65 13.34 -7.62
N VAL A 212 -23.32 13.12 -6.49
CA VAL A 212 -22.67 13.07 -5.17
C VAL A 212 -21.68 11.92 -5.07
N PRO A 213 -22.03 10.66 -5.42
CA PRO A 213 -21.10 9.54 -5.35
C PRO A 213 -19.91 9.69 -6.31
N ALA A 214 -20.15 10.19 -7.53
CA ALA A 214 -19.08 10.47 -8.49
C ALA A 214 -18.11 11.53 -7.98
N SER A 215 -18.64 12.60 -7.37
CA SER A 215 -17.82 13.67 -6.80
C SER A 215 -16.98 13.16 -5.62
N VAL A 216 -17.58 12.41 -4.69
CA VAL A 216 -16.85 11.82 -3.56
C VAL A 216 -15.74 10.89 -4.05
N CYS A 217 -16.04 10.07 -5.07
CA CYS A 217 -15.08 9.16 -5.69
C CYS A 217 -13.86 9.90 -6.25
N LEU A 218 -14.12 10.92 -7.05
CA LEU A 218 -13.10 11.63 -7.81
C LEU A 218 -12.30 12.64 -6.98
N VAL A 219 -12.89 13.19 -5.91
CA VAL A 219 -12.25 14.21 -5.06
C VAL A 219 -11.43 13.60 -3.93
N PHE A 220 -11.86 12.47 -3.36
CA PHE A 220 -11.16 11.86 -2.24
C PHE A 220 -10.36 10.63 -2.66
N PHE A 221 -11.03 9.66 -3.27
CA PHE A 221 -10.42 8.36 -3.54
C PHE A 221 -9.43 8.39 -4.70
N GLY A 222 -9.72 9.17 -5.74
CA GLY A 222 -8.82 9.39 -6.87
C GLY A 222 -7.45 9.97 -6.45
N PRO A 223 -7.39 11.15 -5.81
CA PRO A 223 -6.16 11.73 -5.26
C PRO A 223 -5.41 10.78 -4.32
N TRP A 224 -6.11 9.99 -3.53
CA TRP A 224 -5.49 8.99 -2.66
C TRP A 224 -4.85 7.85 -3.46
N ALA A 225 -5.48 7.36 -4.53
CA ALA A 225 -4.90 6.34 -5.41
C ALA A 225 -3.65 6.88 -6.13
N MET A 226 -3.72 8.14 -6.57
CA MET A 226 -2.62 8.87 -7.18
C MET A 226 -1.44 9.04 -6.22
N TYR A 227 -1.69 9.43 -4.96
CA TYR A 227 -0.67 9.52 -3.92
C TYR A 227 0.04 8.16 -3.68
N ASN A 228 -0.73 7.07 -3.59
CA ASN A 228 -0.17 5.74 -3.41
C ASN A 228 0.66 5.28 -4.62
N SER A 229 0.22 5.60 -5.85
CA SER A 229 0.97 5.36 -7.09
C SER A 229 2.29 6.14 -7.11
N GLN A 230 2.23 7.43 -6.80
CA GLN A 230 3.42 8.27 -6.74
C GLN A 230 4.44 7.74 -5.73
N LYS A 231 4.00 7.30 -4.54
CA LYS A 231 4.88 6.69 -3.54
C LYS A 231 5.52 5.38 -4.01
N LEU A 232 4.82 4.62 -4.87
CA LEU A 232 5.29 3.37 -5.46
C LEU A 232 6.30 3.58 -6.61
N PHE A 233 6.04 4.56 -7.47
CA PHE A 233 6.79 4.74 -8.72
C PHE A 233 7.85 5.85 -8.68
N LEU A 234 7.65 6.95 -7.94
CA LEU A 234 8.64 8.04 -7.89
C LEU A 234 9.82 7.69 -6.99
N ARG A 235 11.02 7.78 -7.55
CA ARG A 235 12.28 7.42 -6.89
C ARG A 235 12.61 8.29 -5.68
N HIS A 236 12.18 9.55 -5.68
CA HIS A 236 12.49 10.57 -4.65
C HIS A 236 11.59 10.48 -3.41
N LYS A 237 10.36 9.97 -3.55
CA LYS A 237 9.44 9.69 -2.41
C LYS A 237 9.64 8.30 -1.82
N ARG A 238 10.61 7.56 -2.34
CA ARG A 238 10.87 6.16 -1.99
C ARG A 238 11.73 6.12 -0.73
N SER A 239 11.10 6.07 0.44
CA SER A 239 11.80 5.78 1.70
C SER A 239 12.32 4.35 1.67
N GLY A 240 13.56 4.14 1.19
CA GLY A 240 14.33 2.89 1.32
C GLY A 240 13.51 1.60 1.26
N TYR A 241 12.78 1.37 0.17
CA TYR A 241 11.99 0.13 0.06
C TYR A 241 12.91 -1.08 0.07
N VAL A 242 12.77 -1.92 1.08
CA VAL A 242 13.42 -3.24 1.15
C VAL A 242 12.65 -4.19 0.24
N ALA A 243 13.31 -5.21 -0.30
CA ALA A 243 12.73 -6.21 -1.20
C ALA A 243 11.48 -6.94 -0.66
N HIS A 244 11.09 -6.72 0.60
CA HIS A 244 9.97 -7.38 1.28
C HIS A 244 8.77 -6.45 1.57
N GLN A 245 8.85 -5.17 1.21
CA GLN A 245 7.76 -4.20 1.42
C GLN A 245 6.71 -4.17 0.29
N TYR A 246 6.78 -5.10 -0.66
CA TYR A 246 5.82 -5.16 -1.77
C TYR A 246 4.41 -5.52 -1.26
N LEU A 247 4.30 -6.37 -0.23
CA LEU A 247 3.04 -6.70 0.42
C LEU A 247 2.38 -5.47 1.08
N GLU A 248 3.17 -4.61 1.73
CA GLU A 248 2.67 -3.38 2.33
C GLU A 248 2.16 -2.41 1.24
N ALA A 249 2.91 -2.28 0.15
CA ALA A 249 2.54 -1.42 -0.96
C ALA A 249 1.27 -1.89 -1.68
N SER A 250 1.15 -3.21 -1.94
CA SER A 250 -0.07 -3.78 -2.54
C SER A 250 -1.26 -3.66 -1.59
N ALA A 251 -1.08 -3.91 -0.29
CA ALA A 251 -2.13 -3.74 0.70
C ALA A 251 -2.68 -2.31 0.71
N ARG A 252 -1.82 -1.28 0.69
CA ARG A 252 -2.28 0.13 0.64
C ARG A 252 -3.10 0.45 -0.60
N MET A 253 -2.67 -0.04 -1.76
CA MET A 253 -3.40 0.14 -3.02
C MET A 253 -4.76 -0.57 -2.99
N PHE A 254 -4.80 -1.80 -2.48
CA PHE A 254 -6.03 -2.56 -2.34
C PHE A 254 -7.01 -1.94 -1.33
N ILE A 255 -6.51 -1.43 -0.20
CA ILE A 255 -7.32 -0.73 0.80
C ILE A 255 -8.00 0.49 0.15
N ASN A 256 -7.25 1.28 -0.63
CA ASN A 256 -7.83 2.39 -1.39
C ASN A 256 -8.94 1.90 -2.32
N TYR A 257 -8.73 0.84 -3.09
CA TYR A 257 -9.75 0.26 -3.97
C TYR A 257 -11.01 -0.17 -3.22
N ALA A 258 -10.87 -0.95 -2.14
CA ALA A 258 -11.99 -1.42 -1.35
C ALA A 258 -12.77 -0.28 -0.69
N CYS A 259 -12.07 0.72 -0.15
CA CYS A 259 -12.69 1.92 0.38
C CYS A 259 -13.37 2.76 -0.72
N THR A 260 -12.82 2.80 -1.94
CA THR A 260 -13.43 3.50 -3.07
C THR A 260 -14.78 2.87 -3.42
N VAL A 261 -14.82 1.55 -3.64
CA VAL A 261 -16.07 0.85 -3.97
C VAL A 261 -17.10 1.01 -2.85
N SER A 262 -16.69 0.77 -1.59
CA SER A 262 -17.58 0.92 -0.44
C SER A 262 -18.08 2.36 -0.26
N GLY A 263 -17.20 3.34 -0.45
CA GLY A 263 -17.51 4.76 -0.32
C GLY A 263 -18.48 5.27 -1.39
N ILE A 264 -18.37 4.79 -2.64
CA ILE A 264 -19.33 5.14 -3.69
C ILE A 264 -20.72 4.60 -3.34
N ILE A 265 -20.82 3.35 -2.89
CA ILE A 265 -22.10 2.74 -2.50
C ILE A 265 -22.72 3.51 -1.34
N PHE A 266 -21.93 3.83 -0.32
CA PHE A 266 -22.39 4.61 0.83
C PHE A 266 -22.88 6.01 0.42
N ALA A 267 -22.11 6.71 -0.42
CA ALA A 267 -22.50 8.02 -0.93
C ALA A 267 -23.77 7.95 -1.79
N HIS A 268 -23.94 6.89 -2.58
CA HIS A 268 -25.13 6.68 -3.39
C HIS A 268 -26.37 6.52 -2.52
N ARG A 269 -26.31 5.66 -1.50
CA ARG A 269 -27.41 5.48 -0.55
C ARG A 269 -27.75 6.76 0.18
N PHE A 270 -26.75 7.42 0.74
CA PHE A 270 -26.96 8.68 1.44
C PHE A 270 -27.63 9.70 0.52
N SER A 271 -27.24 9.74 -0.75
CA SER A 271 -27.87 10.61 -1.73
C SER A 271 -29.33 10.23 -2.02
N VAL A 272 -29.65 8.95 -2.18
CA VAL A 272 -31.03 8.48 -2.42
C VAL A 272 -31.90 8.77 -1.20
N ASP A 273 -31.45 8.38 0.00
CA ASP A 273 -32.22 8.51 1.24
C ASP A 273 -32.50 9.97 1.62
N THR A 274 -31.59 10.89 1.30
CA THR A 274 -31.74 12.30 1.68
C THR A 274 -32.38 13.18 0.60
N LEU A 275 -32.06 12.95 -0.67
CA LEU A 275 -32.46 13.84 -1.77
C LEU A 275 -33.72 13.36 -2.50
N ASP A 276 -33.98 12.05 -2.55
CA ASP A 276 -35.19 11.52 -3.18
C ASP A 276 -36.35 11.38 -2.18
N ALA A 277 -36.09 11.36 -0.87
CA ALA A 277 -37.14 11.33 0.16
C ALA A 277 -37.97 12.62 0.26
N HIS A 278 -37.58 13.69 -0.45
CA HIS A 278 -38.25 14.99 -0.45
C HIS A 278 -38.94 15.31 -1.80
N ARG A 279 -39.07 14.32 -2.69
CA ARG A 279 -39.93 14.38 -3.88
C ARG A 279 -41.19 13.55 -3.69
#